data_AF-A0A397JHE8-F1
#
_entry.id   AF-A0A397JHE8-F1
#
_cell.length_a   1.000
_cell.length_b   1.000
_cell.length_c   1.000
_cell.angle_alpha   90.00
_cell.angle_beta   90.00
_cell.angle_gamma   90.00
#
_symmetry.space_group_name_H-M   'P 1'
#
loop_
_entity.id
_entity.type
_entity.pdbx_description
1 polymer ?
#
loop_
_entity_poly.entity_id
_entity_poly.type
_entity_poly.pdbx_seq_one_letter_code
_entity_poly.pdbx_strand_id
1 'polypeptide(L)'
;MRVMKAKQEEITCWYYYGKGFEEKVEAILNNERGVRDQSARNRVYNEIVQHIPGYLKDNLRKKTQRAVKIYKLFRNIGVNKIKRILSYGANTISKLTITQIQLIEQHFCKAENEESGHV
;
A
#
# COMPACT_ATOMS: atom_id res chain seq x y z
N MET A 1 14.38 -5.84 19.67
CA MET A 1 14.92 -5.61 18.31
C MET A 1 14.29 -6.51 17.24
N ARG A 2 14.20 -7.85 17.42
CA ARG A 2 13.61 -8.78 16.43
C ARG A 2 12.15 -8.46 16.02
N VAL A 3 11.31 -8.10 16.99
CA VAL A 3 9.89 -7.77 16.75
C VAL A 3 9.72 -6.53 15.86
N MET A 4 10.61 -5.53 15.98
CA MET A 4 10.54 -4.32 15.16
C MET A 4 10.88 -4.64 13.69
N LYS A 5 11.95 -5.41 13.49
CA LYS A 5 12.37 -5.84 12.14
C LYS A 5 11.27 -6.67 11.45
N ALA A 6 10.66 -7.61 12.17
CA ALA A 6 9.54 -8.40 11.64
C ALA A 6 8.34 -7.53 11.24
N LYS A 7 8.00 -6.49 12.02
CA LYS A 7 6.93 -5.53 11.67
C LYS A 7 7.28 -4.73 10.42
N GLN A 8 8.52 -4.27 10.31
CA GLN A 8 8.99 -3.52 9.14
C GLN A 8 8.95 -4.41 7.89
N GLU A 9 9.42 -5.65 7.99
CA GLU A 9 9.36 -6.64 6.91
C GLU A 9 7.91 -6.94 6.51
N GLU A 10 7.00 -7.15 7.48
CA GLU A 10 5.57 -7.34 7.22
C GLU A 10 4.99 -6.15 6.42
N ILE A 11 5.26 -4.92 6.87
CA ILE A 11 4.77 -3.71 6.20
C ILE A 11 5.38 -3.58 4.80
N THR A 12 6.65 -3.90 4.63
CA THR A 12 7.33 -3.92 3.33
C THR A 12 6.71 -4.94 2.38
N CYS A 13 6.40 -6.16 2.84
CA CYS A 13 5.71 -7.16 2.02
C CYS A 13 4.33 -6.65 1.55
N TRP A 14 3.55 -6.06 2.45
CA TRP A 14 2.25 -5.48 2.09
C TRP A 14 2.36 -4.28 1.15
N TYR A 15 3.39 -3.44 1.32
CA TYR A 15 3.68 -2.33 0.42
C TYR A 15 3.90 -2.83 -1.01
N TYR A 16 4.81 -3.79 -1.21
CA TYR A 16 5.14 -4.29 -2.55
C TYR A 16 3.99 -5.09 -3.18
N TYR A 17 3.24 -5.84 -2.39
CA TYR A 17 2.01 -6.47 -2.87
C TYR A 17 1.00 -5.42 -3.36
N GLY A 18 0.75 -4.36 -2.58
CA GLY A 18 -0.17 -3.29 -2.94
C GLY A 18 0.28 -2.52 -4.19
N LYS A 19 1.59 -2.26 -4.32
CA LYS A 19 2.21 -1.66 -5.50
C LYS A 19 1.96 -2.51 -6.75
N GLY A 20 2.35 -3.78 -6.72
CA GLY A 20 2.21 -4.68 -7.87
C GLY A 20 0.75 -4.91 -8.28
N PHE A 21 -0.18 -4.91 -7.31
CA PHE A 21 -1.61 -4.96 -7.61
C PHE A 21 -2.08 -3.73 -8.41
N GLU A 22 -1.77 -2.51 -7.93
CA GLU A 22 -2.19 -1.28 -8.63
C GLU A 22 -1.49 -1.14 -9.99
N GLU A 23 -0.22 -1.53 -10.12
CA GLU A 23 0.52 -1.53 -11.40
C GLU A 23 -0.12 -2.46 -12.43
N LYS A 24 -0.57 -3.67 -12.03
CA LYS A 24 -1.30 -4.58 -12.93
C LYS A 24 -2.66 -4.01 -13.34
N VAL A 25 -3.39 -3.38 -12.41
CA VAL A 25 -4.67 -2.72 -12.72
C VAL A 25 -4.46 -1.61 -13.73
N GLU A 26 -3.45 -0.76 -13.52
CA GLU A 26 -3.10 0.33 -14.41
C GLU A 26 -2.67 -0.18 -15.79
N ALA A 27 -1.88 -1.25 -15.87
CA ALA A 27 -1.50 -1.87 -17.12
C ALA A 27 -2.73 -2.34 -17.94
N ILE A 28 -3.73 -2.95 -17.30
CA ILE A 28 -4.98 -3.36 -17.97
C ILE A 28 -5.72 -2.12 -18.50
N LEU A 29 -5.86 -1.09 -17.67
CA LEU A 29 -6.59 0.13 -18.04
C LEU A 29 -5.93 0.89 -19.20
N ASN A 30 -4.60 0.88 -19.25
CA ASN A 30 -3.82 1.55 -20.31
C ASN A 30 -3.84 0.75 -21.62
N ASN A 31 -3.89 -0.59 -21.55
CA ASN A 31 -3.86 -1.46 -22.73
C ASN A 31 -5.25 -1.67 -23.35
N GLU A 32 -6.33 -1.57 -22.57
CA GLU A 32 -7.69 -1.90 -23.02
C GLU A 32 -8.65 -0.71 -22.86
N ARG A 33 -8.97 -0.03 -23.98
CA ARG A 33 -9.94 1.07 -23.97
C ARG A 33 -11.33 0.61 -23.53
N GLY A 34 -11.97 1.41 -22.68
CA GLY A 34 -13.34 1.18 -22.20
C GLY A 34 -13.46 0.22 -21.02
N VAL A 35 -12.35 -0.37 -20.54
CA VAL A 35 -12.37 -1.18 -19.33
C VAL A 35 -12.58 -0.29 -18.11
N ARG A 36 -13.58 -0.64 -17.29
CA ARG A 36 -13.83 0.02 -16.00
C ARG A 36 -12.82 -0.47 -14.96
N ASP A 37 -12.39 0.41 -14.04
CA ASP A 37 -11.49 0.07 -12.92
C ASP A 37 -11.93 -1.20 -12.17
N GLN A 38 -13.23 -1.30 -11.86
CA GLN A 38 -13.77 -2.47 -11.17
C GLN A 38 -13.57 -3.77 -11.98
N SER A 39 -13.65 -3.71 -13.31
CA SER A 39 -13.41 -4.85 -14.20
C SER A 39 -11.93 -5.21 -14.24
N ALA A 40 -11.03 -4.22 -14.36
CA ALA A 40 -9.59 -4.43 -14.32
C ALA A 40 -9.16 -5.07 -12.99
N ARG A 41 -9.60 -4.52 -11.86
CA ARG A 41 -9.37 -5.10 -10.51
C ARG A 41 -9.88 -6.53 -10.41
N ASN A 42 -11.06 -6.82 -10.95
CA ASN A 42 -11.63 -8.17 -10.93
C ASN A 42 -10.77 -9.18 -11.69
N ARG A 43 -10.15 -8.77 -12.80
CA ARG A 43 -9.23 -9.61 -13.57
C ARG A 43 -7.96 -9.91 -12.77
N VAL A 44 -7.35 -8.89 -12.14
CA VAL A 44 -6.18 -9.09 -11.28
C VAL A 44 -6.51 -10.01 -10.09
N TYR A 45 -7.71 -9.87 -9.48
CA TYR A 45 -8.13 -10.82 -8.44
C TYR A 45 -8.26 -12.25 -8.94
N ASN A 46 -8.83 -12.45 -10.14
CA ASN A 46 -8.96 -13.79 -10.71
C ASN A 46 -7.60 -14.42 -10.99
N GLU A 47 -6.66 -13.64 -11.53
CA GLU A 47 -5.27 -14.07 -11.77
C GLU A 47 -4.60 -14.53 -10.47
N ILE A 48 -4.72 -13.74 -9.39
CA ILE A 48 -4.12 -14.10 -8.10
C ILE A 48 -4.75 -15.39 -7.53
N VAL A 49 -6.08 -15.54 -7.60
CA VAL A 49 -6.76 -16.74 -7.10
C VAL A 49 -6.41 -17.99 -7.92
N GLN A 50 -6.16 -17.86 -9.22
CA GLN A 50 -5.69 -18.96 -10.06
C GLN A 50 -4.33 -19.52 -9.58
N HIS A 51 -3.44 -18.65 -9.10
CA HIS A 51 -2.14 -19.07 -8.56
C HIS A 51 -2.18 -19.50 -7.09
N ILE A 52 -3.29 -19.29 -6.39
CA ILE A 52 -3.46 -19.64 -4.96
C ILE A 52 -4.78 -20.43 -4.80
N PRO A 53 -4.82 -21.69 -5.26
CA PRO A 53 -6.02 -22.50 -5.18
C PRO A 53 -6.49 -22.68 -3.73
N GLY A 54 -7.80 -22.59 -3.51
CA GLY A 54 -8.42 -22.65 -2.18
C GLY A 54 -8.52 -21.29 -1.46
N TYR A 55 -8.00 -20.22 -2.05
CA TYR A 55 -8.09 -18.89 -1.44
C TYR A 55 -9.41 -18.18 -1.79
N LEU A 56 -10.17 -17.77 -0.75
CA LEU A 56 -11.44 -17.07 -0.95
C LEU A 56 -11.24 -15.65 -1.48
N LYS A 57 -11.89 -15.33 -2.60
CA LYS A 57 -11.79 -14.04 -3.30
C LYS A 57 -12.18 -12.84 -2.43
N ASP A 58 -13.18 -12.99 -1.55
CA ASP A 58 -13.58 -11.90 -0.64
C ASP A 58 -12.51 -11.60 0.42
N ASN A 59 -11.84 -12.63 0.91
CA ASN A 59 -10.71 -12.46 1.82
C ASN A 59 -9.53 -11.80 1.09
N LEU A 60 -9.32 -12.15 -0.18
CA LEU A 60 -8.30 -11.51 -1.03
C LEU A 60 -8.57 -10.03 -1.20
N ARG A 61 -9.81 -9.67 -1.52
CA ARG A 61 -10.23 -8.28 -1.68
C ARG A 61 -9.95 -7.47 -0.42
N LYS A 62 -10.33 -7.98 0.76
CA LYS A 62 -10.07 -7.31 2.05
C LYS A 62 -8.58 -7.12 2.32
N LYS A 63 -7.75 -8.15 2.11
CA LYS A 63 -6.29 -8.04 2.29
C LYS A 63 -5.67 -7.07 1.29
N THR A 64 -6.13 -7.10 0.04
CA THR A 64 -5.66 -6.20 -1.01
C THR A 64 -5.99 -4.74 -0.71
N GLN A 65 -7.21 -4.45 -0.25
CA GLN A 65 -7.57 -3.09 0.16
C GLN A 65 -6.66 -2.55 1.27
N ARG A 66 -6.29 -3.40 2.24
CA ARG A 66 -5.33 -3.01 3.29
C ARG A 66 -3.93 -2.74 2.73
N ALA A 67 -3.46 -3.60 1.84
CA ALA A 67 -2.17 -3.45 1.18
C ALA A 67 -2.10 -2.19 0.30
N VAL A 68 -3.15 -1.91 -0.47
CA VAL A 68 -3.24 -0.71 -1.31
C VAL A 68 -3.20 0.56 -0.47
N LYS A 69 -3.83 0.57 0.71
CA LYS A 69 -3.72 1.72 1.64
C LYS A 69 -2.29 1.92 2.13
N ILE A 70 -1.60 0.84 2.52
CA ILE A 70 -0.20 0.89 2.94
C ILE A 70 0.67 1.41 1.78
N TYR A 71 0.47 0.88 0.58
CA TYR A 71 1.16 1.33 -0.63
C TYR A 71 1.00 2.84 -0.85
N LYS A 72 -0.24 3.34 -0.88
CA LYS A 72 -0.51 4.77 -1.12
C LYS A 72 0.14 5.67 -0.07
N LEU A 73 0.04 5.32 1.21
CA LEU A 73 0.66 6.09 2.29
C LEU A 73 2.18 6.20 2.09
N PHE A 74 2.88 5.07 1.96
CA PHE A 74 4.35 5.06 1.88
C PHE A 74 4.89 5.46 0.50
N ARG A 75 4.07 5.41 -0.55
CA ARG A 75 4.39 6.06 -1.83
C ARG A 75 4.47 7.58 -1.64
N ASN A 76 3.55 8.16 -0.88
CA ASN A 76 3.45 9.60 -0.69
C ASN A 76 4.49 10.14 0.30
N ILE A 77 4.73 9.46 1.43
CA ILE A 77 5.67 9.93 2.46
C ILE A 77 7.10 9.39 2.32
N GLY A 78 7.32 8.49 1.36
CA GLY A 78 8.59 7.80 1.14
C GLY A 78 8.66 6.40 1.76
N VAL A 79 9.09 5.43 0.96
CA VAL A 79 9.21 4.01 1.35
C VAL A 79 10.24 3.81 2.46
N ASN A 80 11.29 4.64 2.48
CA ASN A 80 12.29 4.66 3.55
C ASN A 80 11.69 4.91 4.93
N LYS A 81 10.53 5.59 5.04
CA LYS A 81 9.87 5.83 6.32
C LYS A 81 9.32 4.56 6.96
N ILE A 82 9.14 3.46 6.22
CA ILE A 82 8.81 2.14 6.80
C ILE A 82 9.86 1.72 7.84
N LYS A 83 11.15 2.00 7.58
CA LYS A 83 12.26 1.67 8.49
C LYS A 83 12.20 2.46 9.82
N ARG A 84 11.40 3.53 9.88
CA ARG A 84 11.20 4.35 11.11
C ARG A 84 10.09 3.80 12.02
N ILE A 85 9.38 2.75 11.60
CA ILE A 85 8.28 2.17 12.36
C ILE A 85 8.82 1.27 13.47
N LEU A 86 8.44 1.56 14.71
CA LEU A 86 8.89 0.83 15.90
C LEU A 86 7.78 -0.02 16.52
N SER A 87 6.57 0.53 16.66
CA SER A 87 5.49 -0.06 17.45
C SER A 87 4.31 -0.56 16.63
N TYR A 88 3.99 0.07 15.49
CA TYR A 88 2.81 -0.24 14.69
C TYR A 88 3.06 -1.37 13.68
N GLY A 89 2.08 -2.26 13.52
CA GLY A 89 2.08 -3.30 12.47
C GLY A 89 1.22 -2.91 11.27
N ALA A 90 1.30 -3.70 10.20
CA ALA A 90 0.60 -3.43 8.94
C ALA A 90 -0.93 -3.32 9.14
N ASN A 91 -1.49 -4.19 9.98
CA ASN A 91 -2.93 -4.20 10.25
C ASN A 91 -3.40 -2.90 10.92
N THR A 92 -2.63 -2.35 11.85
CA THR A 92 -2.93 -1.07 12.52
C THR A 92 -2.85 0.08 11.53
N ILE A 93 -1.80 0.12 10.71
CA ILE A 93 -1.60 1.17 9.69
C ILE A 93 -2.74 1.16 8.67
N SER A 94 -3.19 -0.03 8.24
CA SER A 94 -4.29 -0.16 7.27
C SER A 94 -5.65 0.36 7.79
N LYS A 95 -5.79 0.52 9.10
CA LYS A 95 -7.00 1.02 9.77
C LYS A 95 -7.00 2.54 9.96
N LEU A 96 -5.90 3.23 9.63
CA LEU A 96 -5.86 4.69 9.67
C LEU A 96 -6.98 5.28 8.80
N THR A 97 -7.62 6.32 9.32
CA THR A 97 -8.63 7.08 8.58
C THR A 97 -7.97 7.95 7.52
N ILE A 98 -8.77 8.41 6.55
CA ILE A 98 -8.29 9.34 5.50
C ILE A 98 -7.70 10.60 6.15
N THR A 99 -8.37 11.16 7.16
CA THR A 99 -7.87 12.33 7.90
C THR A 99 -6.55 12.05 8.61
N GLN A 100 -6.39 10.88 9.25
CA GLN A 100 -5.13 10.51 9.89
C GLN A 100 -3.99 10.35 8.87
N ILE A 101 -4.27 9.77 7.71
CA ILE A 101 -3.31 9.66 6.61
C ILE A 101 -2.87 11.05 6.13
N GLN A 102 -3.82 11.96 5.89
CA GLN A 102 -3.53 13.32 5.46
C GLN A 102 -2.68 14.10 6.47
N LEU A 103 -2.96 13.95 7.77
CA LEU A 103 -2.16 14.58 8.83
C LEU A 103 -0.71 14.07 8.84
N ILE A 104 -0.53 12.75 8.65
CA ILE A 104 0.80 12.14 8.54
C ILE A 104 1.52 12.68 7.30
N GLU A 105 0.85 12.73 6.15
CA GLU A 105 1.42 13.28 4.91
C GLU A 105 1.84 14.74 5.09
N GLN A 106 0.98 15.59 5.66
CA GLN A 106 1.31 17.00 5.93
C GLN A 106 2.53 17.16 6.85
N HIS A 107 2.65 16.34 7.89
CA HIS A 107 3.79 16.37 8.79
C HIS A 107 5.10 16.09 8.04
N PHE A 108 5.11 15.10 7.15
CA PHE A 108 6.31 14.76 6.37
C PHE A 108 6.58 15.76 5.23
N CYS A 109 5.55 16.34 4.60
CA CYS A 109 5.71 17.40 3.61
C CYS A 109 6.28 18.71 4.20
N LYS A 110 5.94 19.05 5.46
CA LYS A 110 6.45 20.27 6.11
C LYS A 110 7.92 20.14 6.53
N ALA A 111 8.31 18.97 7.04
CA ALA A 111 9.68 18.73 7.52
C ALA A 111 10.75 18.86 6.42
N GLU A 112 10.43 18.54 5.16
CA GLU A 112 11.38 18.64 4.04
C GLU A 112 11.62 20.10 3.57
N ASN A 113 10.70 21.03 3.89
CA ASN A 113 10.85 22.45 3.57
C ASN A 113 11.70 23.21 4.60
N GLU A 114 11.77 22.75 5.85
CA GLU A 114 12.57 23.37 6.90
C GLU A 114 14.06 22.96 6.83
N GLU A 115 14.35 21.75 6.32
CA GLU A 115 15.73 21.28 6.09
C GLU A 115 16.38 21.91 4.84
N SER A 116 15.62 22.33 3.84
CA SER A 116 16.15 23.02 2.63
C SER A 116 16.33 24.54 2.80
N GLY A 117 15.87 25.12 3.91
CA GLY A 117 15.94 26.57 4.19
C GLY A 117 17.21 27.04 4.89
N HIS A 118 18.18 26.16 5.13
CA HIS A 118 19.48 26.47 5.71
C HIS A 118 20.58 26.23 4.67
N VAL A 119 20.68 27.12 3.69
CA VAL A 119 21.88 27.32 2.85
C VAL A 119 22.24 28.80 2.89
#